data_AF-A0AAV2Q2L5-F1
#
_entry.id   AF-A0AAV2Q2L5-F1
#
_cell.length_a   1.000
_cell.length_b   1.000
_cell.length_c   1.000
_cell.angle_alpha   90.00
_cell.angle_beta   90.00
_cell.angle_gamma   90.00
#
_symmetry.space_group_name_H-M   'P 1'
#
loop_
_entity.id
_entity.type
_entity.pdbx_description
1 polymer ?
#
loop_
_entity_poly.entity_id
_entity_poly.type
_entity_poly.pdbx_seq_one_letter_code
_entity_poly.pdbx_strand_id
1 'polypeptide(L)'
;FLVMSRRRPGTAGSVRSTASGRNALSALKVRSGARPSSAKEWFEAYNHRRNEEALRLDDWKNTASHFQKREFQTQVYNNIVHTNGIRQLEQANWKVKEEKARKLKVRREKLWELLKADERKYEDERHRRYEKTRVRTYDRDAIYPEVVMLQTRLEELKSKNAEERHKMVDNLAYEAWRKDHPKVRQMETERMNKFIQEAWVDQKQYKKDQQLKYEEERKKKETEALDLERQKMEEERLQEQERINRHAEWRNQLAQQVEEIKYREAEEKLLNAQDQNLEREKIRLQELIQRRNRMKDLRQRKELELCWARQYQLKLKKKAVDIQQELLEDEGIVEDLLRGLPDDSQQDDKLRQRREEADWMKTVLEEQRKLEQMREKEYDLLFSEEAERVWMKRQSEWDKEQRTRDKLMKEVLSGIQQQIQEKASSASAEKSRIDREKKDLQRSFVETSEKMNEDKQRREAEMQQQQNVPQSGRRLQEVEELRHSRAEEERRLEDHRREISHLEEEMKRLWGPQYRPPHYGRKRVAW
;
A
#
# COMPACT_ATOMS: atom_id res chain seq x y z
N PHE A 1 79.48 -22.20 -5.31
CA PHE A 1 79.85 -23.40 -4.53
C PHE A 1 78.81 -23.60 -3.44
N LEU A 2 78.09 -24.73 -3.50
CA LEU A 2 77.07 -25.31 -2.59
C LEU A 2 75.92 -24.37 -2.14
N VAL A 3 74.67 -24.45 -2.63
CA VAL A 3 73.66 -25.55 -2.71
C VAL A 3 73.35 -26.19 -1.35
N MET A 4 72.09 -26.01 -0.90
CA MET A 4 71.14 -26.97 -0.28
C MET A 4 70.19 -26.20 0.65
N SER A 5 68.90 -25.98 0.36
CA SER A 5 67.75 -26.90 0.13
C SER A 5 67.20 -27.55 1.41
N ARG A 6 65.85 -27.57 1.49
CA ARG A 6 64.95 -28.44 2.29
C ARG A 6 64.64 -27.93 3.71
N ARG A 7 63.45 -28.10 4.31
CA ARG A 7 62.15 -28.71 3.97
C ARG A 7 61.17 -28.38 5.13
N ARG A 8 59.86 -28.38 4.86
CA ARG A 8 58.79 -28.55 5.88
C ARG A 8 58.80 -29.97 6.50
N PRO A 9 58.12 -30.15 7.65
CA PRO A 9 56.93 -31.03 7.73
C PRO A 9 55.76 -30.34 8.48
N GLY A 10 54.46 -30.60 8.29
CA GLY A 10 53.72 -31.88 8.42
C GLY A 10 53.59 -32.25 9.91
N THR A 11 52.47 -32.62 10.55
CA THR A 11 51.16 -33.14 10.13
C THR A 11 50.33 -33.46 11.41
N ALA A 12 48.99 -33.37 11.32
CA ALA A 12 47.94 -34.33 11.78
C ALA A 12 47.54 -34.60 13.27
N GLY A 13 46.21 -34.66 13.47
CA GLY A 13 45.45 -35.61 14.33
C GLY A 13 45.09 -35.12 15.75
N SER A 14 43.95 -35.42 16.40
CA SER A 14 42.86 -36.38 16.17
C SER A 14 41.69 -36.15 17.17
N VAL A 15 40.46 -36.30 16.64
CA VAL A 15 39.14 -36.75 17.17
C VAL A 15 39.05 -37.43 18.55
N ARG A 16 38.03 -37.08 19.38
CA ARG A 16 36.96 -38.01 19.87
C ARG A 16 35.83 -37.36 20.70
N SER A 17 34.65 -37.96 20.48
CA SER A 17 33.30 -37.68 20.96
C SER A 17 32.92 -38.45 22.24
N THR A 18 31.86 -38.00 22.94
CA THR A 18 30.73 -38.76 23.59
C THR A 18 29.85 -37.73 24.34
N ALA A 19 28.54 -37.53 24.14
CA ALA A 19 27.32 -38.37 24.13
C ALA A 19 26.59 -38.50 25.50
N SER A 20 25.25 -38.32 25.46
CA SER A 20 24.20 -38.57 26.48
C SER A 20 23.94 -37.45 27.50
N GLY A 21 22.70 -37.05 27.85
CA GLY A 21 21.38 -37.63 27.63
C GLY A 21 20.26 -36.70 28.13
N ARG A 22 19.03 -37.04 27.71
CA ARG A 22 17.74 -36.34 27.86
C ARG A 22 17.28 -36.16 29.31
N ASN A 23 16.50 -35.12 29.58
CA ASN A 23 15.19 -35.28 30.22
C ASN A 23 14.29 -34.04 30.07
N ALA A 24 13.01 -34.33 29.85
CA ALA A 24 11.92 -33.42 29.57
C ALA A 24 11.33 -32.82 30.84
N LEU A 25 10.99 -31.52 30.82
CA LEU A 25 9.88 -30.98 31.60
C LEU A 25 9.12 -29.95 30.77
N SER A 26 7.90 -30.34 30.41
CA SER A 26 6.81 -29.49 29.97
C SER A 26 6.41 -28.54 31.09
N ALA A 27 6.66 -27.24 30.92
CA ALA A 27 6.05 -26.19 31.72
C ALA A 27 5.13 -25.36 30.85
N LEU A 28 3.86 -25.27 31.26
CA LEU A 28 2.77 -24.55 30.63
C LEU A 28 3.16 -23.09 30.37
N LYS A 29 3.51 -22.78 29.13
CA LYS A 29 3.62 -21.40 28.66
C LYS A 29 2.20 -20.86 28.46
N VAL A 30 1.65 -20.23 29.50
CA VAL A 30 0.45 -19.39 29.36
C VAL A 30 0.78 -18.31 28.31
N ARG A 31 0.08 -18.34 27.18
CA ARG A 31 0.19 -17.30 26.14
C ARG A 31 -0.16 -15.95 26.78
N SER A 32 0.73 -14.97 26.61
CA SER A 32 0.49 -13.58 27.01
C SER A 32 -0.75 -13.04 26.29
N GLY A 33 -1.90 -12.99 26.98
CA GLY A 33 -3.14 -12.45 26.43
C GLY A 33 -4.45 -13.08 26.95
N ALA A 34 -4.43 -14.20 27.67
CA ALA A 34 -5.66 -14.76 28.26
C ALA A 34 -5.95 -14.13 29.64
N ARG A 35 -7.15 -13.60 29.84
CA ARG A 35 -7.63 -13.11 31.15
C ARG A 35 -7.99 -14.33 32.03
N PRO A 36 -7.43 -14.45 33.24
CA PRO A 36 -7.75 -15.57 34.13
C PRO A 36 -9.22 -15.51 34.57
N SER A 37 -9.87 -16.68 34.54
CA SER A 37 -11.32 -16.86 34.72
C SER A 37 -11.76 -16.90 36.19
N SER A 38 -10.80 -17.01 37.12
CA SER A 38 -11.06 -17.08 38.57
C SER A 38 -9.99 -16.32 39.36
N ALA A 39 -10.38 -15.70 40.48
CA ALA A 39 -9.45 -15.03 41.40
C ALA A 39 -8.36 -15.97 41.94
N LYS A 40 -8.67 -17.28 42.04
CA LYS A 40 -7.71 -18.32 42.41
C LYS A 40 -6.64 -18.53 41.33
N GLU A 41 -7.03 -18.55 40.05
CA GLU A 41 -6.08 -18.65 38.92
C GLU A 41 -5.19 -17.41 38.82
N TRP A 42 -5.70 -16.21 39.11
CA TRP A 42 -4.88 -15.00 39.12
C TRP A 42 -3.85 -15.03 40.26
N PHE A 43 -4.24 -15.49 41.45
CA PHE A 43 -3.34 -15.63 42.59
C PHE A 43 -2.29 -16.73 42.36
N GLU A 44 -2.67 -17.86 41.78
CA GLU A 44 -1.75 -18.93 41.40
C GLU A 44 -0.80 -18.50 40.28
N ALA A 45 -1.28 -17.78 39.26
CA ALA A 45 -0.43 -17.23 38.19
C ALA A 45 0.53 -16.15 38.69
N TYR A 46 0.08 -15.29 39.61
CA TYR A 46 0.94 -14.28 40.25
C TYR A 46 2.02 -14.94 41.12
N ASN A 47 1.66 -15.96 41.92
CA ASN A 47 2.63 -16.72 42.70
C ASN A 47 3.58 -17.54 41.81
N HIS A 48 3.09 -18.14 40.72
CA HIS A 48 3.95 -18.80 39.74
C HIS A 48 4.93 -17.83 39.12
N ARG A 49 4.48 -16.64 38.70
CA ARG A 49 5.36 -15.61 38.14
C ARG A 49 6.38 -15.12 39.15
N ARG A 50 5.97 -14.90 40.40
CA ARG A 50 6.87 -14.55 41.51
C ARG A 50 7.89 -15.65 41.79
N ASN A 51 7.48 -16.91 41.74
CA ASN A 51 8.35 -18.07 41.94
C ASN A 51 9.30 -18.27 40.75
N GLU A 52 8.84 -18.06 39.52
CA GLU A 52 9.67 -18.08 38.32
C GLU A 52 10.69 -16.95 38.31
N GLU A 53 10.30 -15.74 38.72
CA GLU A 53 11.21 -14.60 38.87
C GLU A 53 12.21 -14.85 40.01
N ALA A 54 11.78 -15.47 41.12
CA ALA A 54 12.67 -15.88 42.20
C ALA A 54 13.67 -16.95 41.76
N LEU A 55 13.24 -17.98 41.02
CA LEU A 55 14.11 -19.01 40.45
C LEU A 55 15.07 -18.42 39.43
N ARG A 56 14.60 -17.51 38.57
CA ARG A 56 15.44 -16.84 37.56
C ARG A 56 16.48 -15.93 38.21
N LEU A 57 16.14 -15.28 39.32
CA LEU A 57 17.08 -14.52 40.14
C LEU A 57 18.08 -15.43 40.85
N ASP A 58 17.66 -16.60 41.33
CA ASP A 58 18.53 -17.57 41.99
C ASP A 58 19.50 -18.22 41.00
N ASP A 59 19.02 -18.61 39.82
CA ASP A 59 19.84 -19.08 38.69
C ASP A 59 20.83 -17.99 38.25
N TRP A 60 20.40 -16.73 38.22
CA TRP A 60 21.29 -15.61 37.88
C TRP A 60 22.34 -15.36 38.96
N LYS A 61 21.98 -15.44 40.25
CA LYS A 61 22.93 -15.37 41.36
C LYS A 61 23.91 -16.54 41.36
N ASN A 62 23.44 -17.75 41.07
CA ASN A 62 24.26 -18.96 41.01
C ASN A 62 25.22 -18.91 39.82
N THR A 63 24.76 -18.46 38.65
CA THR A 63 25.63 -18.28 37.48
C THR A 63 26.61 -17.13 37.68
N ALA A 64 26.18 -15.98 38.22
CA ALA A 64 27.07 -14.87 38.57
C ALA A 64 28.12 -15.28 39.61
N SER A 65 27.73 -16.00 40.66
CA SER A 65 28.64 -16.54 41.67
C SER A 65 29.61 -17.56 41.07
N HIS A 66 29.15 -18.43 40.16
CA HIS A 66 30.01 -19.37 39.44
C HIS A 66 31.05 -18.65 38.57
N PHE A 67 30.66 -17.60 37.83
CA PHE A 67 31.60 -16.81 37.03
C PHE A 67 32.57 -16.01 37.91
N GLN A 68 32.12 -15.40 39.01
CA GLN A 68 33.00 -14.73 39.97
C GLN A 68 34.00 -15.70 40.61
N LYS A 69 33.56 -16.91 40.99
CA LYS A 69 34.45 -17.96 41.51
C LYS A 69 35.45 -18.43 40.46
N ARG A 70 35.04 -18.54 39.20
CA ARG A 70 35.91 -18.91 38.08
C ARG A 70 36.90 -17.80 37.74
N GLU A 71 36.49 -16.54 37.78
CA GLU A 71 37.37 -15.37 37.63
C GLU A 71 38.39 -15.32 38.75
N PHE A 72 37.98 -15.51 40.01
CA PHE A 72 38.89 -15.60 41.14
C PHE A 72 39.89 -16.76 40.99
N GLN A 73 39.42 -17.96 40.60
CA GLN A 73 40.30 -19.09 40.32
C GLN A 73 41.25 -18.82 39.16
N THR A 74 40.80 -18.12 38.12
CA THR A 74 41.63 -17.75 36.96
C THR A 74 42.66 -16.69 37.35
N GLN A 75 42.30 -15.71 38.19
CA GLN A 75 43.22 -14.72 38.74
C GLN A 75 44.25 -15.36 39.66
N VAL A 76 43.85 -16.29 40.54
CA VAL A 76 44.77 -17.05 41.38
C VAL A 76 45.70 -17.91 40.53
N TYR A 77 45.17 -18.61 39.52
CA TYR A 77 45.98 -19.42 38.61
C TYR A 77 46.96 -18.56 37.79
N ASN A 78 46.51 -17.43 37.24
CA ASN A 78 47.37 -16.49 36.53
C ASN A 78 48.43 -15.90 37.46
N ASN A 79 48.10 -15.54 38.69
CA ASN A 79 49.08 -15.06 39.67
C ASN A 79 50.11 -16.14 40.01
N ILE A 80 49.73 -17.40 40.14
CA ILE A 80 50.65 -18.52 40.39
C ILE A 80 51.54 -18.78 39.15
N VAL A 81 50.98 -18.72 37.93
CA VAL A 81 51.73 -18.91 36.68
C VAL A 81 52.69 -17.74 36.42
N HIS A 82 52.26 -16.50 36.66
CA HIS A 82 53.10 -15.30 36.51
C HIS A 82 54.18 -15.22 37.59
N THR A 83 53.89 -15.55 38.86
CA THR A 83 54.90 -15.56 39.92
C THR A 83 55.92 -16.69 39.73
N ASN A 84 55.50 -17.89 39.32
CA ASN A 84 56.44 -18.98 39.03
C ASN A 84 57.26 -18.71 37.74
N GLY A 85 56.65 -18.10 36.71
CA GLY A 85 57.35 -17.69 35.50
C GLY A 85 58.37 -16.58 35.74
N ILE A 86 58.03 -15.57 36.55
CA ILE A 86 58.94 -14.48 36.95
C ILE A 86 60.08 -15.04 37.82
N ARG A 87 59.78 -15.95 38.76
CA ARG A 87 60.80 -16.57 39.63
C ARG A 87 61.79 -17.46 38.85
N GLN A 88 61.33 -18.15 37.81
CA GLN A 88 62.21 -18.92 36.91
C GLN A 88 63.07 -18.01 36.01
N LEU A 89 62.52 -16.91 35.49
CA LEU A 89 63.26 -15.91 34.74
C LEU A 89 64.29 -15.16 35.62
N GLU A 90 63.95 -14.88 36.88
CA GLU A 90 64.87 -14.28 37.86
C GLU A 90 66.00 -15.24 38.25
N GLN A 91 65.72 -16.54 38.46
CA GLN A 91 66.76 -17.54 38.70
C GLN A 91 67.68 -17.74 37.49
N ALA A 92 67.15 -17.73 36.26
CA ALA A 92 67.96 -17.77 35.05
C ALA A 92 68.83 -16.51 34.91
N ASN A 93 68.27 -15.34 35.18
CA ASN A 93 69.00 -14.07 35.19
C ASN A 93 70.05 -13.99 36.30
N TRP A 94 69.79 -14.56 37.48
CA TRP A 94 70.77 -14.66 38.58
C TRP A 94 71.96 -15.53 38.16
N LYS A 95 71.73 -16.71 37.58
CA LYS A 95 72.80 -17.59 37.08
C LYS A 95 73.65 -16.92 35.99
N VAL A 96 73.02 -16.18 35.06
CA VAL A 96 73.73 -15.40 34.04
C VAL A 96 74.52 -14.24 34.66
N LYS A 97 73.98 -13.55 35.67
CA LYS A 97 74.70 -12.50 36.41
C LYS A 97 75.88 -13.07 37.19
N GLU A 98 75.74 -14.24 37.79
CA GLU A 98 76.79 -14.93 38.54
C GLU A 98 77.92 -15.44 37.63
N GLU A 99 77.60 -16.01 36.47
CA GLU A 99 78.60 -16.34 35.45
C GLU A 99 79.31 -15.10 34.90
N LYS A 100 78.56 -14.01 34.64
CA LYS A 100 79.16 -12.74 34.24
C LYS A 100 80.08 -12.20 35.34
N ALA A 101 79.69 -12.30 36.61
CA ALA A 101 80.53 -11.90 37.74
C ALA A 101 81.78 -12.78 37.89
N ARG A 102 81.69 -14.10 37.68
CA ARG A 102 82.86 -15.00 37.66
C ARG A 102 83.79 -14.67 36.49
N LYS A 103 83.25 -14.49 35.28
CA LYS A 103 84.02 -14.04 34.10
C LYS A 103 84.65 -12.67 34.34
N LEU A 104 83.96 -11.77 35.03
CA LEU A 104 84.50 -10.46 35.41
C LEU A 104 85.61 -10.58 36.46
N LYS A 105 85.49 -11.48 37.45
CA LYS A 105 86.55 -11.76 38.43
C LYS A 105 87.79 -12.35 37.77
N VAL A 106 87.63 -13.37 36.92
CA VAL A 106 88.75 -13.95 36.14
C VAL A 106 89.39 -12.89 35.24
N ARG A 107 88.59 -12.04 34.61
CA ARG A 107 89.12 -10.93 33.80
C ARG A 107 89.83 -9.88 34.65
N ARG A 108 89.32 -9.57 35.86
CA ARG A 108 89.95 -8.66 36.82
C ARG A 108 91.26 -9.21 37.36
N GLU A 109 91.32 -10.51 37.67
CA GLU A 109 92.55 -11.20 38.09
C GLU A 109 93.57 -11.20 36.96
N LYS A 110 93.16 -11.53 35.73
CA LYS A 110 94.05 -11.48 34.55
C LYS A 110 94.50 -10.04 34.24
N LEU A 111 93.64 -9.06 34.41
CA LEU A 111 94.00 -7.64 34.33
C LEU A 111 94.95 -7.24 35.44
N TRP A 112 94.74 -7.72 36.66
CA TRP A 112 95.62 -7.43 37.80
C TRP A 112 96.99 -8.08 37.62
N GLU A 113 97.07 -9.29 37.07
CA GLU A 113 98.32 -9.94 36.67
C GLU A 113 99.04 -9.17 35.56
N LEU A 114 98.30 -8.74 34.52
CA LEU A 114 98.85 -7.89 33.47
C LEU A 114 99.34 -6.55 34.03
N LEU A 115 98.56 -5.92 34.90
CA LEU A 115 98.91 -4.63 35.51
C LEU A 115 100.12 -4.78 36.43
N LYS A 116 100.21 -5.87 37.20
CA LYS A 116 101.37 -6.18 38.06
C LYS A 116 102.61 -6.55 37.25
N ALA A 117 102.43 -7.23 36.11
CA ALA A 117 103.51 -7.51 35.17
C ALA A 117 103.99 -6.21 34.48
N ASP A 118 103.07 -5.32 34.14
CA ASP A 118 103.39 -4.01 33.59
C ASP A 118 104.03 -3.11 34.65
N GLU A 119 103.56 -3.09 35.89
CA GLU A 119 104.20 -2.39 37.02
C GLU A 119 105.62 -2.90 37.22
N ARG A 120 105.86 -4.23 37.23
CA ARG A 120 107.21 -4.79 37.29
C ARG A 120 108.08 -4.37 36.11
N LYS A 121 107.56 -4.41 34.88
CA LYS A 121 108.28 -3.92 33.70
C LYS A 121 108.59 -2.43 33.81
N TYR A 122 107.66 -1.63 34.32
CA TYR A 122 107.86 -0.21 34.54
C TYR A 122 108.87 0.05 35.66
N GLU A 123 108.86 -0.72 36.74
CA GLU A 123 109.86 -0.69 37.80
C GLU A 123 111.23 -1.11 37.27
N ASP A 124 111.31 -2.17 36.46
CA ASP A 124 112.53 -2.62 35.79
C ASP A 124 113.04 -1.59 34.77
N GLU A 125 112.16 -0.97 33.98
CA GLU A 125 112.51 0.13 33.07
C GLU A 125 112.97 1.36 33.86
N ARG A 126 112.30 1.68 34.96
CA ARG A 126 112.68 2.78 35.84
C ARG A 126 114.00 2.47 36.53
N HIS A 127 114.26 1.23 36.94
CA HIS A 127 115.55 0.76 37.48
C HIS A 127 116.64 0.79 36.40
N ARG A 128 116.40 0.28 35.20
CA ARG A 128 117.33 0.37 34.06
C ARG A 128 117.63 1.80 33.67
N ARG A 129 116.61 2.68 33.69
CA ARG A 129 116.80 4.13 33.49
C ARG A 129 117.59 4.71 34.66
N TYR A 130 117.26 4.39 35.92
CA TYR A 130 118.01 4.85 37.10
C TYR A 130 119.47 4.38 37.10
N GLU A 131 119.75 3.13 36.75
CA GLU A 131 121.10 2.58 36.57
C GLU A 131 121.83 3.25 35.40
N LYS A 132 121.16 3.43 34.25
CA LYS A 132 121.72 4.20 33.11
C LYS A 132 121.99 5.67 33.46
N THR A 133 121.21 6.25 34.36
CA THR A 133 121.37 7.65 34.80
C THR A 133 122.40 7.78 35.94
N ARG A 134 122.57 6.74 36.77
CA ARG A 134 123.56 6.68 37.86
C ARG A 134 124.99 6.39 37.36
N VAL A 135 125.14 5.80 36.17
CA VAL A 135 126.45 5.45 35.56
C VAL A 135 126.99 6.53 34.59
N ARG A 136 126.28 7.64 34.34
CA ARG A 136 126.79 8.74 33.48
C ARG A 136 127.21 9.97 34.28
N THR A 137 128.47 9.98 34.68
CA THR A 137 129.22 11.19 35.01
C THR A 137 129.52 11.99 33.74
N TYR A 138 129.15 13.28 33.80
CA TYR A 138 129.67 14.44 33.07
C TYR A 138 130.24 14.24 31.65
N ASP A 139 129.49 14.69 30.64
CA ASP A 139 130.02 15.48 29.52
C ASP A 139 128.92 16.33 28.87
N ARG A 140 129.28 17.57 28.50
CA ARG A 140 128.39 18.73 28.32
C ARG A 140 127.93 18.98 26.87
N ASP A 141 128.20 18.08 25.91
CA ASP A 141 127.93 18.32 24.46
C ASP A 141 127.21 17.18 23.71
N ALA A 142 126.29 16.45 24.34
CA ALA A 142 125.42 15.49 23.63
C ALA A 142 124.09 16.15 23.20
N ILE A 143 124.05 16.76 22.02
CA ILE A 143 122.82 17.25 21.37
C ILE A 143 121.90 16.05 21.11
N TYR A 144 120.72 16.05 21.74
CA TYR A 144 119.71 15.00 21.61
C TYR A 144 119.11 14.97 20.19
N PRO A 145 119.14 13.82 19.47
CA PRO A 145 118.51 13.67 18.15
C PRO A 145 117.01 14.01 18.13
N GLU A 146 116.30 13.88 19.25
CA GLU A 146 114.87 14.23 19.33
C GLU A 146 114.58 15.73 19.16
N VAL A 147 115.50 16.62 19.56
CA VAL A 147 115.25 18.07 19.49
C VAL A 147 115.30 18.58 18.05
N VAL A 148 116.22 18.06 17.23
CA VAL A 148 116.35 18.42 15.81
C VAL A 148 115.12 17.94 15.03
N MET A 149 114.62 16.73 15.32
CA MET A 149 113.39 16.19 14.72
C MET A 149 112.14 17.02 15.05
N LEU A 150 112.07 17.60 16.24
CA LEU A 150 110.95 18.49 16.62
C LEU A 150 111.03 19.84 15.91
N GLN A 151 112.24 20.36 15.67
CA GLN A 151 112.43 21.60 14.92
C GLN A 151 112.03 21.45 13.45
N THR A 152 112.47 20.37 12.77
CA THR A 152 112.06 20.09 11.39
C THR A 152 110.55 19.88 11.27
N ARG A 153 109.94 19.17 12.23
CA ARG A 153 108.49 18.98 12.25
C ARG A 153 107.70 20.29 12.47
N LEU A 154 108.22 21.20 13.28
CA LEU A 154 107.63 22.52 13.47
C LEU A 154 107.68 23.34 12.17
N GLU A 155 108.78 23.28 11.44
CA GLU A 155 108.95 23.95 10.14
C GLU A 155 107.99 23.38 9.08
N GLU A 156 107.82 22.06 9.01
CA GLU A 156 106.81 21.43 8.14
C GLU A 156 105.38 21.89 8.45
N LEU A 157 105.00 21.98 9.74
CA LEU A 157 103.68 22.45 10.14
C LEU A 157 103.48 23.93 9.82
N LYS A 158 104.52 24.77 10.00
CA LYS A 158 104.48 26.18 9.60
C LYS A 158 104.29 26.33 8.08
N SER A 159 104.98 25.51 7.29
CA SER A 159 104.83 25.48 5.82
C SER A 159 103.41 25.08 5.40
N LYS A 160 102.84 24.00 5.96
CA LYS A 160 101.45 23.58 5.65
C LYS A 160 100.41 24.62 6.04
N ASN A 161 100.57 25.25 7.20
CA ASN A 161 99.64 26.27 7.67
C ASN A 161 99.72 27.54 6.79
N ALA A 162 100.89 27.86 6.26
CA ALA A 162 101.05 28.92 5.27
C ALA A 162 100.37 28.56 3.94
N GLU A 163 100.47 27.30 3.46
CA GLU A 163 99.77 26.82 2.26
C GLU A 163 98.24 26.84 2.41
N GLU A 164 97.71 26.43 3.56
CA GLU A 164 96.27 26.46 3.82
C GLU A 164 95.73 27.90 3.85
N ARG A 165 96.47 28.82 4.48
CA ARG A 165 96.15 30.25 4.43
C ARG A 165 96.20 30.79 3.02
N HIS A 166 97.21 30.41 2.23
CA HIS A 166 97.32 30.80 0.82
C HIS A 166 96.10 30.32 0.02
N LYS A 167 95.72 29.04 0.15
CA LYS A 167 94.50 28.49 -0.52
C LYS A 167 93.22 29.21 -0.09
N MET A 168 93.11 29.56 1.19
CA MET A 168 91.96 30.30 1.70
C MET A 168 91.90 31.70 1.10
N VAL A 169 93.04 32.39 1.03
CA VAL A 169 93.16 33.70 0.37
C VAL A 169 92.83 33.58 -1.12
N ASP A 170 93.31 32.54 -1.81
CA ASP A 170 93.01 32.30 -3.23
C ASP A 170 91.52 32.06 -3.47
N ASN A 171 90.85 31.28 -2.62
CA ASN A 171 89.41 31.01 -2.74
C ASN A 171 88.57 32.27 -2.47
N LEU A 172 88.93 33.04 -1.44
CA LEU A 172 88.27 34.31 -1.15
C LEU A 172 88.51 35.32 -2.26
N ALA A 173 89.73 35.37 -2.81
CA ALA A 173 90.07 36.19 -3.97
C ALA A 173 89.28 35.75 -5.21
N TYR A 174 89.09 34.44 -5.42
CA TYR A 174 88.28 33.90 -6.50
C TYR A 174 86.79 34.23 -6.35
N GLU A 175 86.22 34.11 -5.14
CA GLU A 175 84.83 34.49 -4.90
C GLU A 175 84.60 36.00 -5.04
N ALA A 176 85.53 36.82 -4.54
CA ALA A 176 85.50 38.26 -4.73
C ALA A 176 85.60 38.60 -6.22
N TRP A 177 86.54 37.98 -6.96
CA TRP A 177 86.63 38.11 -8.41
C TRP A 177 85.34 37.67 -9.10
N ARG A 178 84.75 36.52 -8.74
CA ARG A 178 83.50 36.02 -9.34
C ARG A 178 82.35 37.02 -9.16
N LYS A 179 82.22 37.60 -7.96
CA LYS A 179 81.17 38.58 -7.62
C LYS A 179 81.41 39.93 -8.29
N ASP A 180 82.66 40.39 -8.33
CA ASP A 180 82.99 41.74 -8.81
C ASP A 180 83.22 41.78 -10.33
N HIS A 181 83.61 40.66 -10.94
CA HIS A 181 83.94 40.60 -12.36
C HIS A 181 82.68 40.82 -13.22
N PRO A 182 82.63 41.91 -14.03
CA PRO A 182 81.42 42.33 -14.70
C PRO A 182 80.87 41.30 -15.71
N LYS A 183 81.75 40.54 -16.39
CA LYS A 183 81.31 39.50 -17.33
C LYS A 183 80.59 38.33 -16.66
N VAL A 184 80.99 37.96 -15.44
CA VAL A 184 80.35 36.84 -14.71
C VAL A 184 78.96 37.26 -14.24
N ARG A 185 78.83 38.48 -13.70
CA ARG A 185 77.54 39.08 -13.36
C ARG A 185 76.60 39.16 -14.56
N GLN A 186 77.10 39.55 -15.73
CA GLN A 186 76.32 39.57 -16.97
C GLN A 186 75.80 38.17 -17.33
N MET A 187 76.65 37.14 -17.33
CA MET A 187 76.26 35.77 -17.63
C MET A 187 75.23 35.21 -16.62
N GLU A 188 75.40 35.48 -15.33
CA GLU A 188 74.43 35.08 -14.29
C GLU A 188 73.09 35.79 -14.46
N THR A 189 73.13 37.08 -14.81
CA THR A 189 71.92 37.88 -15.10
C THR A 189 71.23 37.36 -16.37
N GLU A 190 71.97 37.03 -17.43
CA GLU A 190 71.42 36.44 -18.65
C GLU A 190 70.78 35.08 -18.41
N ARG A 191 71.42 34.21 -17.61
CA ARG A 191 70.85 32.93 -17.20
C ARG A 191 69.56 33.12 -16.40
N MET A 192 69.57 34.06 -15.44
CA MET A 192 68.38 34.39 -14.65
C MET A 192 67.26 34.94 -15.55
N ASN A 193 67.58 35.83 -16.49
CA ASN A 193 66.62 36.39 -17.44
C ASN A 193 66.03 35.30 -18.33
N LYS A 194 66.84 34.35 -18.82
CA LYS A 194 66.34 33.19 -19.57
C LYS A 194 65.38 32.34 -18.74
N PHE A 195 65.73 32.05 -17.49
CA PHE A 195 64.84 31.32 -16.58
C PHE A 195 63.52 32.05 -16.32
N ILE A 196 63.56 33.37 -16.13
CA ILE A 196 62.35 34.20 -15.97
C ILE A 196 61.50 34.17 -17.25
N GLN A 197 62.14 34.25 -18.43
CA GLN A 197 61.44 34.16 -19.71
C GLN A 197 60.76 32.80 -19.89
N GLU A 198 61.46 31.69 -19.59
CA GLU A 198 60.92 30.33 -19.62
C GLU A 198 59.74 30.18 -18.65
N ALA A 199 59.91 30.59 -17.38
CA ALA A 199 58.84 30.56 -16.38
C ALA A 199 57.64 31.42 -16.78
N TRP A 200 57.85 32.53 -17.49
CA TRP A 200 56.76 33.36 -17.98
C TRP A 200 56.02 32.72 -19.17
N VAL A 201 56.72 32.02 -20.05
CA VAL A 201 56.11 31.21 -21.12
C VAL A 201 55.26 30.10 -20.52
N ASP A 202 55.77 29.38 -19.53
CA ASP A 202 55.05 28.33 -18.80
C ASP A 202 53.80 28.90 -18.10
N GLN A 203 53.93 30.06 -17.44
CA GLN A 203 52.79 30.74 -16.81
C GLN A 203 51.71 31.12 -17.84
N LYS A 204 52.12 31.59 -19.03
CA LYS A 204 51.19 31.95 -20.11
C LYS A 204 50.50 30.72 -20.68
N GLN A 205 51.22 29.60 -20.84
CA GLN A 205 50.65 28.32 -21.27
C GLN A 205 49.68 27.78 -20.22
N TYR A 206 50.07 27.75 -18.95
CA TYR A 206 49.19 27.33 -17.85
C TYR A 206 47.88 28.15 -17.80
N LYS A 207 47.95 29.47 -17.97
CA LYS A 207 46.74 30.32 -18.03
C LYS A 207 45.84 29.98 -19.21
N LYS A 208 46.42 29.69 -20.38
CA LYS A 208 45.64 29.26 -21.57
C LYS A 208 44.99 27.90 -21.34
N ASP A 209 45.71 26.94 -20.77
CA ASP A 209 45.17 25.60 -20.49
C ASP A 209 44.06 25.66 -19.44
N GLN A 210 44.19 26.52 -18.44
CA GLN A 210 43.13 26.80 -17.48
C GLN A 210 41.90 27.40 -18.16
N GLN A 211 42.08 28.40 -19.04
CA GLN A 211 40.96 28.98 -19.80
C GLN A 211 40.24 27.95 -20.66
N LEU A 212 40.98 27.09 -21.37
CA LEU A 212 40.39 26.01 -22.17
C LEU A 212 39.59 25.04 -21.30
N LYS A 213 40.11 24.64 -20.13
CA LYS A 213 39.37 23.79 -19.18
C LYS A 213 38.10 24.47 -18.69
N TYR A 214 38.15 25.75 -18.33
CA TYR A 214 36.96 26.51 -17.93
C TYR A 214 35.93 26.61 -19.06
N GLU A 215 36.35 26.83 -20.30
CA GLU A 215 35.44 26.87 -21.45
C GLU A 215 34.82 25.50 -21.75
N GLU A 216 35.59 24.41 -21.63
CA GLU A 216 35.08 23.05 -21.75
C GLU A 216 34.09 22.70 -20.64
N GLU A 217 34.39 23.05 -19.39
CA GLU A 217 33.45 22.88 -18.27
C GLU A 217 32.20 23.72 -18.44
N ARG A 218 32.32 24.95 -18.95
CA ARG A 218 31.16 25.81 -19.25
C ARG A 218 30.29 25.19 -20.33
N LYS A 219 30.88 24.71 -21.43
CA LYS A 219 30.18 24.01 -22.50
C LYS A 219 29.49 22.74 -22.00
N LYS A 220 30.16 21.96 -21.13
CA LYS A 220 29.55 20.76 -20.50
C LYS A 220 28.33 21.13 -19.66
N LYS A 221 28.43 22.17 -18.83
CA LYS A 221 27.29 22.67 -18.04
C LYS A 221 26.16 23.20 -18.92
N GLU A 222 26.48 23.90 -20.01
CA GLU A 222 25.50 24.36 -21.00
C GLU A 222 24.80 23.17 -21.67
N THR A 223 25.53 22.13 -22.07
CA THR A 223 24.93 20.91 -22.64
C THR A 223 24.09 20.14 -21.63
N GLU A 224 24.57 19.98 -20.40
CA GLU A 224 23.83 19.33 -19.31
C GLU A 224 22.53 20.09 -18.98
N ALA A 225 22.56 21.43 -18.98
CA ALA A 225 21.38 22.25 -18.78
C ALA A 225 20.34 22.09 -19.91
N LEU A 226 20.79 22.05 -21.17
CA LEU A 226 19.93 21.83 -22.32
C LEU A 226 19.33 20.41 -22.31
N ASP A 227 20.11 19.40 -21.93
CA ASP A 227 19.63 18.03 -21.82
C ASP A 227 18.60 17.88 -20.69
N LEU A 228 18.81 18.55 -19.55
CA LEU A 228 17.83 18.61 -18.45
C LEU A 228 16.53 19.31 -18.88
N GLU A 229 16.62 20.38 -19.66
CA GLU A 229 15.43 21.08 -20.18
C GLU A 229 14.65 20.20 -21.17
N ARG A 230 15.35 19.49 -22.06
CA ARG A 230 14.74 18.52 -22.97
C ARG A 230 14.04 17.39 -22.21
N GLN A 231 14.69 16.82 -21.19
CA GLN A 231 14.09 15.78 -20.35
C GLN A 231 12.82 16.27 -19.65
N LYS A 232 12.83 17.48 -19.08
CA LYS A 232 11.63 18.07 -18.47
C LYS A 232 10.50 18.24 -19.48
N MET A 233 10.80 18.74 -20.68
CA MET A 233 9.81 18.89 -21.75
C MET A 233 9.25 17.53 -22.21
N GLU A 234 10.09 16.49 -22.29
CA GLU A 234 9.65 15.14 -22.62
C GLU A 234 8.77 14.52 -21.54
N GLU A 235 9.13 14.71 -20.26
CA GLU A 235 8.32 14.30 -19.10
C GLU A 235 6.96 14.99 -19.10
N GLU A 236 6.91 16.31 -19.34
CA GLU A 236 5.66 17.06 -19.45
C GLU A 236 4.79 16.55 -20.61
N ARG A 237 5.40 16.22 -21.76
CA ARG A 237 4.67 15.65 -22.91
C ARG A 237 4.12 14.25 -22.60
N LEU A 238 4.90 13.41 -21.92
CA LEU A 238 4.46 12.08 -21.49
C LEU A 238 3.29 12.18 -20.51
N GLN A 239 3.38 13.07 -19.53
CA GLN A 239 2.30 13.32 -18.57
C GLN A 239 1.04 13.82 -19.27
N GLU A 240 1.16 14.75 -20.22
CA GLU A 240 -0.01 15.24 -20.96
C GLU A 240 -0.60 14.13 -21.85
N GLN A 241 0.21 13.28 -22.47
CA GLN A 241 -0.27 12.14 -23.24
C GLN A 241 -1.00 11.13 -22.35
N GLU A 242 -0.45 10.78 -21.19
CA GLU A 242 -1.13 9.92 -20.21
C GLU A 242 -2.45 10.52 -19.74
N ARG A 243 -2.52 11.85 -19.61
CA ARG A 243 -3.76 12.57 -19.25
C ARG A 243 -4.79 12.48 -20.36
N ILE A 244 -4.40 12.70 -21.61
CA ILE A 244 -5.29 12.58 -22.77
C ILE A 244 -5.81 11.14 -22.87
N ASN A 245 -4.93 10.15 -22.72
CA ASN A 245 -5.29 8.74 -22.74
C ASN A 245 -6.29 8.40 -21.63
N ARG A 246 -6.05 8.84 -20.38
CA ARG A 246 -7.00 8.67 -19.26
C ARG A 246 -8.37 9.29 -19.54
N HIS A 247 -8.41 10.50 -20.11
CA HIS A 247 -9.67 11.14 -20.49
C HIS A 247 -10.38 10.39 -21.62
N ALA A 248 -9.63 9.88 -22.60
CA ALA A 248 -10.19 9.07 -23.67
C ALA A 248 -10.77 7.75 -23.12
N GLU A 249 -10.08 7.11 -22.17
CA GLU A 249 -10.57 5.91 -21.49
C GLU A 249 -11.88 6.17 -20.74
N TRP A 250 -11.98 7.24 -19.95
CA TRP A 250 -13.22 7.60 -19.27
C TRP A 250 -14.34 7.93 -20.25
N ARG A 251 -14.06 8.66 -21.34
CA ARG A 251 -15.06 8.93 -22.38
C ARG A 251 -15.57 7.64 -23.04
N ASN A 252 -14.67 6.71 -23.33
CA ASN A 252 -15.04 5.42 -23.91
C ASN A 252 -15.88 4.59 -22.93
N GLN A 253 -15.51 4.55 -21.64
CA GLN A 253 -16.30 3.89 -20.61
C GLN A 253 -17.71 4.50 -20.48
N LEU A 254 -17.81 5.84 -20.44
CA LEU A 254 -19.09 6.54 -20.39
C LEU A 254 -19.92 6.27 -21.66
N ALA A 255 -19.31 6.24 -22.84
CA ALA A 255 -19.99 5.93 -24.09
C ALA A 255 -20.56 4.50 -24.08
N GLN A 256 -19.76 3.52 -23.64
CA GLN A 256 -20.21 2.13 -23.48
C GLN A 256 -21.36 2.02 -22.47
N GLN A 257 -21.28 2.70 -21.33
CA GLN A 257 -22.37 2.73 -20.34
C GLN A 257 -23.64 3.35 -20.92
N VAL A 258 -23.54 4.40 -21.73
CA VAL A 258 -24.70 5.01 -22.39
C VAL A 258 -25.31 4.07 -23.43
N GLU A 259 -24.49 3.35 -24.20
CA GLU A 259 -24.97 2.34 -25.14
C GLU A 259 -25.68 1.18 -24.42
N GLU A 260 -25.12 0.71 -23.31
CA GLU A 260 -25.74 -0.33 -22.48
C GLU A 260 -27.09 0.15 -21.92
N ILE A 261 -27.16 1.38 -21.39
CA ILE A 261 -28.42 1.97 -20.91
C ILE A 261 -29.46 2.02 -22.03
N LYS A 262 -29.07 2.43 -23.25
CA LYS A 262 -29.97 2.45 -24.41
C LYS A 262 -30.45 1.05 -24.79
N TYR A 263 -29.58 0.05 -24.72
CA TYR A 263 -29.94 -1.34 -24.96
C TYR A 263 -30.99 -1.83 -23.95
N ARG A 264 -30.77 -1.57 -22.65
CA ARG A 264 -31.75 -1.91 -21.60
C ARG A 264 -33.07 -1.18 -21.74
N GLU A 265 -33.06 0.07 -22.18
CA GLU A 265 -34.29 0.81 -22.48
C GLU A 265 -35.07 0.22 -23.66
N ALA A 266 -34.37 -0.35 -24.65
CA ALA A 266 -35.03 -1.08 -25.73
C ALA A 266 -35.66 -2.39 -25.22
N GLU A 267 -34.96 -3.14 -24.36
CA GLU A 267 -35.51 -4.32 -23.69
C GLU A 267 -36.74 -3.98 -22.84
N GLU A 268 -36.69 -2.89 -22.07
CA GLU A 268 -37.81 -2.39 -21.26
C GLU A 268 -39.02 -2.06 -22.15
N LYS A 269 -38.81 -1.43 -23.32
CA LYS A 269 -39.87 -1.16 -24.29
C LYS A 269 -40.50 -2.43 -24.83
N LEU A 270 -39.69 -3.45 -25.14
CA LEU A 270 -40.20 -4.76 -25.59
C LEU A 270 -41.04 -5.43 -24.50
N LEU A 271 -40.57 -5.39 -23.25
CA LEU A 271 -41.26 -5.97 -22.11
C LEU A 271 -42.55 -5.20 -21.77
N ASN A 272 -42.55 -3.88 -21.95
CA ASN A 272 -43.77 -3.05 -21.86
C ASN A 272 -44.80 -3.41 -22.94
N ALA A 273 -44.36 -3.68 -24.17
CA ALA A 273 -45.25 -4.13 -25.23
C ALA A 273 -45.84 -5.52 -24.92
N GLN A 274 -45.05 -6.42 -24.32
CA GLN A 274 -45.53 -7.72 -23.83
C GLN A 274 -46.59 -7.56 -22.74
N ASP A 275 -46.37 -6.67 -21.77
CA ASP A 275 -47.35 -6.39 -20.72
C ASP A 275 -48.66 -5.82 -21.26
N GLN A 276 -48.59 -4.91 -22.24
CA GLN A 276 -49.79 -4.41 -22.92
C GLN A 276 -50.55 -5.53 -23.63
N ASN A 277 -49.86 -6.49 -24.23
CA ASN A 277 -50.48 -7.65 -24.85
C ASN A 277 -51.13 -8.57 -23.80
N LEU A 278 -50.46 -8.83 -22.68
CA LEU A 278 -51.03 -9.60 -21.57
C LEU A 278 -52.27 -8.92 -20.98
N GLU A 279 -52.28 -7.59 -20.88
CA GLU A 279 -53.44 -6.85 -20.39
C GLU A 279 -54.62 -6.94 -21.36
N ARG A 280 -54.35 -6.86 -22.68
CA ARG A 280 -55.38 -7.13 -23.71
C ARG A 280 -55.93 -8.55 -23.60
N GLU A 281 -55.08 -9.54 -23.34
CA GLU A 281 -55.50 -10.93 -23.11
C GLU A 281 -56.38 -11.07 -21.86
N LYS A 282 -56.04 -10.39 -20.75
CA LYS A 282 -56.88 -10.37 -19.54
C LYS A 282 -58.25 -9.76 -19.80
N ILE A 283 -58.31 -8.61 -20.46
CA ILE A 283 -59.57 -7.94 -20.80
C ILE A 283 -60.42 -8.86 -21.68
N ARG A 284 -59.82 -9.45 -22.72
CA ARG A 284 -60.51 -10.40 -23.60
C ARG A 284 -61.03 -11.63 -22.83
N LEU A 285 -60.26 -12.14 -21.88
CA LEU A 285 -60.70 -13.25 -21.02
C LEU A 285 -61.88 -12.84 -20.13
N GLN A 286 -61.85 -11.65 -19.56
CA GLN A 286 -62.97 -11.11 -18.77
C GLN A 286 -64.23 -10.94 -19.62
N GLU A 287 -64.13 -10.44 -20.85
CA GLU A 287 -65.26 -10.35 -21.78
C GLU A 287 -65.87 -11.72 -22.08
N LEU A 288 -65.03 -12.75 -22.29
CA LEU A 288 -65.50 -14.12 -22.50
C LEU A 288 -66.21 -14.68 -21.26
N ILE A 289 -65.68 -14.43 -20.06
CA ILE A 289 -66.31 -14.82 -18.79
C ILE A 289 -67.67 -14.12 -18.64
N GLN A 290 -67.73 -12.81 -18.88
CA GLN A 290 -68.97 -12.04 -18.81
C GLN A 290 -70.01 -12.53 -19.83
N ARG A 291 -69.60 -12.77 -21.08
CA ARG A 291 -70.48 -13.33 -22.12
C ARG A 291 -71.01 -14.69 -21.69
N ARG A 292 -70.18 -15.54 -21.11
CA ARG A 292 -70.60 -16.85 -20.59
C ARG A 292 -71.60 -16.71 -19.45
N ASN A 293 -71.39 -15.79 -18.52
CA ASN A 293 -72.29 -15.53 -17.40
C ASN A 293 -73.65 -15.01 -17.89
N ARG A 294 -73.68 -14.05 -18.82
CA ARG A 294 -74.93 -13.58 -19.46
C ARG A 294 -75.72 -14.72 -20.10
N MET A 295 -75.04 -15.65 -20.77
CA MET A 295 -75.67 -16.84 -21.34
C MET A 295 -76.18 -17.82 -20.27
N LYS A 296 -75.60 -17.86 -19.07
CA LYS A 296 -76.13 -18.63 -17.94
C LYS A 296 -77.37 -17.94 -17.37
N ASP A 297 -77.30 -16.64 -17.15
CA ASP A 297 -78.40 -15.86 -16.59
C ASP A 297 -79.64 -15.90 -17.51
N LEU A 298 -79.45 -15.76 -18.82
CA LEU A 298 -80.53 -15.89 -19.81
C LEU A 298 -81.17 -17.28 -19.79
N ARG A 299 -80.39 -18.33 -19.57
CA ARG A 299 -80.92 -19.70 -19.47
C ARG A 299 -81.70 -19.90 -18.18
N GLN A 300 -81.17 -19.45 -17.05
CA GLN A 300 -81.86 -19.48 -15.76
C GLN A 300 -83.19 -18.69 -15.81
N ARG A 301 -83.22 -17.53 -16.48
CA ARG A 301 -84.47 -16.78 -16.70
C ARG A 301 -85.49 -17.58 -17.49
N LYS A 302 -85.08 -18.21 -18.60
CA LYS A 302 -85.97 -19.08 -19.40
C LYS A 302 -86.48 -20.28 -18.60
N GLU A 303 -85.63 -20.91 -17.79
CA GLU A 303 -86.03 -21.99 -16.90
C GLU A 303 -87.10 -21.53 -15.89
N LEU A 304 -86.92 -20.35 -15.29
CA LEU A 304 -87.92 -19.73 -14.40
C LEU A 304 -89.23 -19.39 -15.11
N GLU A 305 -89.15 -18.83 -16.32
CA GLU A 305 -90.33 -18.53 -17.16
C GLU A 305 -91.13 -19.80 -17.46
N LEU A 306 -90.46 -20.91 -17.79
CA LEU A 306 -91.10 -22.21 -17.99
C LEU A 306 -91.75 -22.73 -16.70
N CYS A 307 -91.08 -22.59 -15.55
CA CYS A 307 -91.67 -22.95 -14.26
C CYS A 307 -92.93 -22.12 -13.95
N TRP A 308 -92.94 -20.82 -14.24
CA TRP A 308 -94.12 -19.98 -14.05
C TRP A 308 -95.26 -20.36 -14.99
N ALA A 309 -94.98 -20.61 -16.27
CA ALA A 309 -95.99 -21.07 -17.23
C ALA A 309 -96.69 -22.34 -16.71
N ARG A 310 -95.91 -23.30 -16.21
CA ARG A 310 -96.44 -24.52 -15.59
C ARG A 310 -97.30 -24.22 -14.35
N GLN A 311 -96.88 -23.31 -13.48
CA GLN A 311 -97.66 -22.90 -12.32
C GLN A 311 -99.01 -22.27 -12.71
N TYR A 312 -99.05 -21.40 -13.72
CA TYR A 312 -100.30 -20.80 -14.19
C TYR A 312 -101.26 -21.82 -14.77
N GLN A 313 -100.75 -22.84 -15.48
CA GLN A 313 -101.59 -23.92 -15.97
C GLN A 313 -102.20 -24.76 -14.83
N LEU A 314 -101.41 -25.08 -13.79
CA LEU A 314 -101.95 -25.76 -12.61
C LEU A 314 -103.03 -24.92 -11.91
N LYS A 315 -102.87 -23.59 -11.87
CA LYS A 315 -103.89 -22.67 -11.34
C LYS A 315 -105.15 -22.65 -12.21
N LEU A 316 -105.03 -22.67 -13.54
CA LEU A 316 -106.16 -22.75 -14.46
C LEU A 316 -106.95 -24.06 -14.28
N LYS A 317 -106.26 -25.20 -14.19
CA LYS A 317 -106.91 -26.49 -13.89
C LYS A 317 -107.63 -26.47 -12.55
N LYS A 318 -106.99 -25.96 -11.49
CA LYS A 318 -107.63 -25.82 -10.18
C LYS A 318 -108.89 -24.94 -10.26
N LYS A 319 -108.82 -23.80 -10.94
CA LYS A 319 -109.98 -22.91 -11.06
C LYS A 319 -111.10 -23.52 -11.91
N ALA A 320 -110.77 -24.29 -12.95
CA ALA A 320 -111.77 -25.05 -13.72
C ALA A 320 -112.49 -26.08 -12.84
N VAL A 321 -111.75 -26.82 -12.00
CA VAL A 321 -112.34 -27.75 -11.02
C VAL A 321 -113.21 -27.02 -10.00
N ASP A 322 -112.73 -25.90 -9.46
CA ASP A 322 -113.50 -25.08 -8.50
C ASP A 322 -114.82 -24.59 -9.16
N ILE A 323 -114.79 -24.10 -10.40
CA ILE A 323 -116.00 -23.66 -11.14
C ILE A 323 -116.94 -24.83 -11.43
N GLN A 324 -116.42 -26.01 -11.77
CA GLN A 324 -117.26 -27.19 -11.96
C GLN A 324 -117.97 -27.60 -10.67
N GLN A 325 -117.32 -27.46 -9.51
CA GLN A 325 -117.94 -27.69 -8.20
C GLN A 325 -119.02 -26.64 -7.91
N GLU A 326 -118.72 -25.35 -8.14
CA GLU A 326 -119.70 -24.25 -8.02
C GLU A 326 -120.94 -24.53 -8.89
N LEU A 327 -120.76 -24.94 -10.16
CA LEU A 327 -121.86 -25.27 -11.07
C LEU A 327 -122.68 -26.49 -10.61
N LEU A 328 -122.05 -27.48 -9.96
CA LEU A 328 -122.75 -28.64 -9.40
C LEU A 328 -123.57 -28.27 -8.15
N GLU A 329 -123.05 -27.37 -7.32
CA GLU A 329 -123.78 -26.83 -6.17
C GLU A 329 -124.98 -26.01 -6.66
N ASP A 330 -124.80 -25.16 -7.67
CA ASP A 330 -125.88 -24.40 -8.32
C ASP A 330 -126.94 -25.31 -8.95
N GLU A 331 -126.51 -26.37 -9.65
CA GLU A 331 -127.43 -27.39 -10.20
C GLU A 331 -128.22 -28.08 -9.09
N GLY A 332 -127.58 -28.41 -7.96
CA GLY A 332 -128.26 -28.94 -6.77
C GLY A 332 -129.31 -28.00 -6.19
N ILE A 333 -129.01 -26.70 -6.12
CA ILE A 333 -129.97 -25.67 -5.68
C ILE A 333 -131.17 -25.61 -6.63
N VAL A 334 -130.94 -25.65 -7.94
CA VAL A 334 -132.02 -25.65 -8.95
C VAL A 334 -132.85 -26.93 -8.89
N GLU A 335 -132.23 -28.08 -8.65
CA GLU A 335 -132.93 -29.36 -8.44
C GLU A 335 -133.80 -29.35 -7.17
N ASP A 336 -133.32 -28.74 -6.09
CA ASP A 336 -134.11 -28.56 -4.87
C ASP A 336 -135.30 -27.60 -5.10
N LEU A 337 -135.12 -26.54 -5.91
CA LEU A 337 -136.21 -25.66 -6.35
C LEU A 337 -137.25 -26.39 -7.20
N LEU A 338 -136.80 -27.22 -8.16
CA LEU A 338 -137.67 -28.05 -9.01
C LEU A 338 -138.45 -29.09 -8.18
N ARG A 339 -137.82 -29.69 -7.17
CA ARG A 339 -138.46 -30.64 -6.24
C ARG A 339 -139.56 -29.99 -5.40
N GLY A 340 -139.45 -28.69 -5.13
CA GLY A 340 -140.45 -27.90 -4.42
C GLY A 340 -141.66 -27.46 -5.26
N LEU A 341 -141.62 -27.63 -6.59
CA LEU A 341 -142.68 -27.24 -7.51
C LEU A 341 -143.54 -28.46 -7.92
N PRO A 342 -144.89 -28.43 -7.80
CA PRO A 342 -145.74 -29.57 -8.13
C PRO A 342 -145.82 -29.88 -9.63
N ASP A 343 -145.83 -31.18 -9.97
CA ASP A 343 -145.91 -31.67 -11.36
C ASP A 343 -147.22 -31.29 -12.08
N ASP A 344 -148.35 -31.28 -11.37
CA ASP A 344 -149.70 -31.07 -11.90
C ASP A 344 -150.22 -29.63 -11.72
N SER A 345 -149.43 -28.65 -12.13
CA SER A 345 -149.82 -27.23 -12.06
C SER A 345 -150.73 -26.85 -13.24
N GLN A 346 -151.95 -27.40 -13.36
CA GLN A 346 -152.91 -26.98 -14.42
C GLN A 346 -153.70 -25.70 -14.11
N GLN A 347 -153.59 -25.15 -12.91
CA GLN A 347 -154.46 -24.06 -12.45
C GLN A 347 -153.74 -22.73 -12.16
N ASP A 348 -152.39 -22.68 -12.18
CA ASP A 348 -151.63 -21.47 -11.81
C ASP A 348 -150.48 -21.19 -12.80
N ASP A 349 -150.73 -20.30 -13.76
CA ASP A 349 -149.77 -19.94 -14.83
C ASP A 349 -148.43 -19.41 -14.28
N LYS A 350 -148.46 -18.80 -13.08
CA LYS A 350 -147.25 -18.28 -12.41
C LYS A 350 -146.31 -19.38 -11.93
N LEU A 351 -146.83 -20.53 -11.53
CA LEU A 351 -146.02 -21.67 -11.08
C LEU A 351 -145.43 -22.43 -12.27
N ARG A 352 -146.17 -22.49 -13.39
CA ARG A 352 -145.65 -23.00 -14.67
C ARG A 352 -144.46 -22.18 -15.15
N GLN A 353 -144.58 -20.85 -15.17
CA GLN A 353 -143.49 -19.95 -15.57
C GLN A 353 -142.23 -20.15 -14.70
N ARG A 354 -142.38 -20.25 -13.38
CA ARG A 354 -141.25 -20.51 -12.47
C ARG A 354 -140.59 -21.87 -12.70
N ARG A 355 -141.37 -22.88 -13.05
CA ARG A 355 -140.85 -24.21 -13.38
C ARG A 355 -140.09 -24.21 -14.71
N GLU A 356 -140.67 -23.60 -15.73
CA GLU A 356 -140.03 -23.40 -17.04
C GLU A 356 -138.73 -22.59 -16.90
N GLU A 357 -138.70 -21.56 -16.04
CA GLU A 357 -137.50 -20.79 -15.69
C GLU A 357 -136.43 -21.64 -14.99
N ALA A 358 -136.83 -22.51 -14.05
CA ALA A 358 -135.91 -23.40 -13.34
C ALA A 358 -135.37 -24.53 -14.23
N ASP A 359 -136.21 -25.12 -15.09
CA ASP A 359 -135.79 -26.09 -16.10
C ASP A 359 -134.85 -25.43 -17.13
N TRP A 360 -135.14 -24.19 -17.53
CA TRP A 360 -134.23 -23.40 -18.36
C TRP A 360 -132.89 -23.16 -17.66
N MET A 361 -132.90 -22.73 -16.39
CA MET A 361 -131.68 -22.55 -15.58
C MET A 361 -130.86 -23.85 -15.48
N LYS A 362 -131.51 -25.00 -15.29
CA LYS A 362 -130.84 -26.31 -15.28
C LYS A 362 -130.17 -26.59 -16.62
N THR A 363 -130.88 -26.39 -17.74
CA THR A 363 -130.28 -26.57 -19.08
C THR A 363 -129.09 -25.64 -19.34
N VAL A 364 -129.17 -24.38 -18.89
CA VAL A 364 -128.07 -23.41 -19.01
C VAL A 364 -126.87 -23.82 -18.16
N LEU A 365 -127.08 -24.28 -16.92
CA LEU A 365 -126.00 -24.76 -16.05
C LEU A 365 -125.33 -26.02 -16.62
N GLU A 366 -126.10 -26.95 -17.19
CA GLU A 366 -125.56 -28.13 -17.88
C GLU A 366 -124.72 -27.76 -19.12
N GLU A 367 -125.14 -26.75 -19.88
CA GLU A 367 -124.37 -26.22 -21.01
C GLU A 367 -123.07 -25.54 -20.55
N GLN A 368 -123.12 -24.73 -19.48
CA GLN A 368 -121.93 -24.11 -18.88
C GLN A 368 -120.96 -25.17 -18.35
N ARG A 369 -121.47 -26.24 -17.74
CA ARG A 369 -120.67 -27.37 -17.26
C ARG A 369 -119.97 -28.10 -18.41
N LYS A 370 -120.67 -28.33 -19.53
CA LYS A 370 -120.06 -28.92 -20.75
C LYS A 370 -118.97 -28.01 -21.32
N LEU A 371 -119.17 -26.69 -21.34
CA LEU A 371 -118.16 -25.74 -21.81
C LEU A 371 -116.93 -25.74 -20.90
N GLU A 372 -117.10 -25.80 -19.58
CA GLU A 372 -115.97 -25.84 -18.65
C GLU A 372 -115.19 -27.17 -18.71
N GLN A 373 -115.87 -28.29 -18.97
CA GLN A 373 -115.21 -29.57 -19.27
C GLN A 373 -114.41 -29.53 -20.58
N MET A 374 -114.87 -28.80 -21.60
CA MET A 374 -114.11 -28.61 -22.83
C MET A 374 -112.87 -27.75 -22.59
N ARG A 375 -112.98 -26.68 -21.78
CA ARG A 375 -111.84 -25.85 -21.36
C ARG A 375 -110.82 -26.64 -20.53
N GLU A 376 -111.28 -27.49 -19.61
CA GLU A 376 -110.41 -28.38 -18.83
C GLU A 376 -109.64 -29.34 -19.74
N LYS A 377 -110.31 -29.95 -20.73
CA LYS A 377 -109.66 -30.80 -21.74
C LYS A 377 -108.70 -30.04 -22.64
N GLU A 378 -108.99 -28.79 -22.97
CA GLU A 378 -108.03 -27.90 -23.66
C GLU A 378 -106.79 -27.66 -22.79
N TYR A 379 -106.95 -27.49 -21.46
CA TYR A 379 -105.84 -27.38 -20.52
C TYR A 379 -105.05 -28.69 -20.33
N ASP A 380 -105.69 -29.85 -20.48
CA ASP A 380 -105.03 -31.17 -20.47
C ASP A 380 -104.25 -31.44 -21.75
N LEU A 381 -104.80 -31.06 -22.90
CA LEU A 381 -104.15 -31.23 -24.20
C LEU A 381 -102.84 -30.44 -24.30
N LEU A 382 -102.72 -29.33 -23.56
CA LEU A 382 -101.51 -28.50 -23.50
C LEU A 382 -100.31 -29.24 -22.88
N PHE A 383 -100.51 -30.30 -22.10
CA PHE A 383 -99.43 -31.14 -21.56
C PHE A 383 -99.89 -32.59 -21.34
N SER A 384 -99.63 -33.46 -22.32
CA SER A 384 -99.76 -34.90 -22.09
C SER A 384 -98.76 -35.34 -21.01
N GLU A 385 -99.23 -36.07 -19.99
CA GLU A 385 -98.39 -36.53 -18.87
C GLU A 385 -97.19 -37.37 -19.34
N GLU A 386 -97.31 -38.02 -20.50
CA GLU A 386 -96.24 -38.78 -21.14
C GLU A 386 -95.14 -37.85 -21.68
N ALA A 387 -95.51 -36.71 -22.28
CA ALA A 387 -94.53 -35.69 -22.68
C ALA A 387 -93.80 -35.12 -21.47
N GLU A 388 -94.48 -34.95 -20.33
CA GLU A 388 -93.86 -34.50 -19.08
C GLU A 388 -92.84 -35.51 -18.54
N ARG A 389 -93.19 -36.80 -18.46
CA ARG A 389 -92.28 -37.84 -17.96
C ARG A 389 -91.04 -37.99 -18.83
N VAL A 390 -91.21 -37.93 -20.16
CA VAL A 390 -90.08 -37.96 -21.10
C VAL A 390 -89.24 -36.69 -20.97
N TRP A 391 -89.87 -35.52 -20.86
CA TRP A 391 -89.19 -34.24 -20.63
C TRP A 391 -88.35 -34.26 -19.35
N MET A 392 -88.89 -34.71 -18.22
CA MET A 392 -88.17 -34.77 -16.94
C MET A 392 -86.93 -35.66 -16.99
N LYS A 393 -87.01 -36.82 -17.65
CA LYS A 393 -85.86 -37.70 -17.87
C LYS A 393 -84.79 -36.99 -18.69
N ARG A 394 -85.16 -36.33 -19.79
CA ARG A 394 -84.21 -35.61 -20.66
C ARG A 394 -83.64 -34.36 -20.00
N GLN A 395 -84.44 -33.63 -19.23
CA GLN A 395 -83.97 -32.48 -18.46
C GLN A 395 -82.91 -32.88 -17.45
N SER A 396 -83.08 -34.02 -16.76
CA SER A 396 -82.06 -34.54 -15.84
C SER A 396 -80.74 -34.90 -16.54
N GLU A 397 -80.82 -35.49 -17.73
CA GLU A 397 -79.64 -35.81 -18.56
C GLU A 397 -78.93 -34.53 -19.02
N TRP A 398 -79.69 -33.54 -19.54
CA TRP A 398 -79.16 -32.25 -19.96
C TRP A 398 -78.57 -31.46 -18.80
N ASP A 399 -79.15 -31.50 -17.61
CA ASP A 399 -78.60 -30.84 -16.42
C ASP A 399 -77.25 -31.46 -16.02
N LYS A 400 -77.11 -32.78 -16.11
CA LYS A 400 -75.83 -33.46 -15.83
C LYS A 400 -74.77 -33.04 -16.85
N GLU A 401 -75.09 -33.06 -18.14
CA GLU A 401 -74.19 -32.62 -19.21
C GLU A 401 -73.84 -31.13 -19.08
N GLN A 402 -74.82 -30.31 -18.71
CA GLN A 402 -74.62 -28.88 -18.54
C GLN A 402 -73.71 -28.58 -17.34
N ARG A 403 -73.82 -29.36 -16.25
CA ARG A 403 -72.91 -29.27 -15.09
C ARG A 403 -71.49 -29.69 -15.44
N THR A 404 -71.31 -30.77 -16.21
CA THR A 404 -69.97 -31.20 -16.64
C THR A 404 -69.33 -30.18 -17.57
N ARG A 405 -70.10 -29.66 -18.55
CA ARG A 405 -69.66 -28.58 -19.45
C ARG A 405 -69.28 -27.32 -18.67
N ASP A 406 -70.05 -26.95 -17.65
CA ASP A 406 -69.76 -25.79 -16.83
C ASP A 406 -68.52 -25.96 -15.96
N LYS A 407 -68.27 -27.18 -15.44
CA LYS A 407 -67.03 -27.50 -14.73
C LYS A 407 -65.83 -27.40 -15.66
N LEU A 408 -65.89 -28.04 -16.82
CA LEU A 408 -64.83 -28.00 -17.83
C LEU A 408 -64.54 -26.56 -18.27
N MET A 409 -65.58 -25.77 -18.55
CA MET A 409 -65.39 -24.36 -18.93
C MET A 409 -64.76 -23.53 -17.81
N LYS A 410 -65.10 -23.79 -16.55
CA LYS A 410 -64.46 -23.12 -15.40
C LYS A 410 -62.97 -23.49 -15.33
N GLU A 411 -62.63 -24.76 -15.47
CA GLU A 411 -61.24 -25.25 -15.47
C GLU A 411 -60.42 -24.63 -16.59
N VAL A 412 -60.96 -24.59 -17.82
CA VAL A 412 -60.30 -23.96 -18.97
C VAL A 412 -60.07 -22.47 -18.72
N LEU A 413 -61.08 -21.73 -18.25
CA LEU A 413 -60.94 -20.30 -17.98
C LEU A 413 -59.96 -20.02 -16.83
N SER A 414 -59.99 -20.81 -15.76
CA SER A 414 -59.03 -20.68 -14.66
C SER A 414 -57.61 -21.05 -15.09
N GLY A 415 -57.45 -22.05 -15.95
CA GLY A 415 -56.14 -22.44 -16.49
C GLY A 415 -55.53 -21.35 -17.36
N ILE A 416 -56.33 -20.75 -18.25
CA ILE A 416 -55.89 -19.59 -19.05
C ILE A 416 -55.56 -18.40 -18.15
N GLN A 417 -56.38 -18.13 -17.13
CA GLN A 417 -56.12 -17.06 -16.16
C GLN A 417 -54.79 -17.28 -15.42
N GLN A 418 -54.51 -18.51 -14.96
CA GLN A 418 -53.24 -18.87 -14.33
C GLN A 418 -52.07 -18.68 -15.28
N GLN A 419 -52.17 -19.13 -16.54
CA GLN A 419 -51.12 -18.94 -17.55
C GLN A 419 -50.82 -17.46 -17.80
N ILE A 420 -51.86 -16.61 -17.91
CA ILE A 420 -51.68 -15.16 -18.08
C ILE A 420 -51.03 -14.55 -16.83
N GLN A 421 -51.43 -14.99 -15.64
CA GLN A 421 -50.86 -14.51 -14.38
C GLN A 421 -49.39 -14.92 -14.21
N GLU A 422 -49.04 -16.16 -14.57
CA GLU A 422 -47.66 -16.67 -14.57
C GLU A 422 -46.78 -15.89 -15.54
N LYS A 423 -47.26 -15.66 -16.77
CA LYS A 423 -46.57 -14.81 -17.76
C LYS A 423 -46.37 -13.39 -17.23
N ALA A 424 -47.40 -12.78 -16.62
CA ALA A 424 -47.30 -11.44 -16.04
C ALA A 424 -46.32 -11.39 -14.86
N SER A 425 -46.30 -12.41 -14.00
CA SER A 425 -45.35 -12.50 -12.90
C SER A 425 -43.91 -12.66 -13.38
N SER A 426 -43.69 -13.46 -14.43
CA SER A 426 -42.39 -13.65 -15.06
C SER A 426 -41.91 -12.36 -15.72
N ALA A 427 -42.79 -11.66 -16.44
CA ALA A 427 -42.48 -10.36 -17.02
C ALA A 427 -42.15 -9.30 -15.94
N SER A 428 -42.88 -9.28 -14.83
CA SER A 428 -42.61 -8.39 -13.70
C SER A 428 -41.27 -8.67 -13.01
N ALA A 429 -40.90 -9.95 -12.87
CA ALA A 429 -39.59 -10.34 -12.35
C ALA A 429 -38.46 -9.88 -13.28
N GLU A 430 -38.63 -10.04 -14.60
CA GLU A 430 -37.64 -9.58 -15.59
C GLU A 430 -37.51 -8.05 -15.59
N LYS A 431 -38.62 -7.31 -15.52
CA LYS A 431 -38.60 -5.84 -15.34
C LYS A 431 -37.79 -5.43 -14.12
N SER A 432 -38.06 -6.10 -13.00
CA SER A 432 -37.36 -5.84 -11.75
C SER A 432 -35.86 -6.14 -11.84
N ARG A 433 -35.44 -7.09 -12.70
CA ARG A 433 -34.03 -7.38 -12.96
C ARG A 433 -33.40 -6.26 -13.78
N ILE A 434 -34.03 -5.88 -14.90
CA ILE A 434 -33.58 -4.79 -15.77
C ILE A 434 -33.48 -3.47 -14.99
N ASP A 435 -34.45 -3.17 -14.13
CA ASP A 435 -34.46 -1.97 -13.29
C ASP A 435 -33.29 -1.91 -12.31
N ARG A 436 -32.91 -3.06 -11.71
CA ARG A 436 -31.74 -3.14 -10.83
C ARG A 436 -30.47 -2.91 -11.61
N GLU A 437 -30.32 -3.61 -12.74
CA GLU A 437 -29.14 -3.49 -13.59
C GLU A 437 -28.99 -2.06 -14.15
N LYS A 438 -30.10 -1.40 -14.54
CA LYS A 438 -30.11 0.02 -14.95
C LYS A 438 -29.68 0.95 -13.81
N LYS A 439 -30.15 0.72 -12.58
CA LYS A 439 -29.73 1.51 -11.40
C LYS A 439 -28.24 1.35 -11.10
N ASP A 440 -27.72 0.13 -11.21
CA ASP A 440 -26.30 -0.13 -10.98
C ASP A 440 -25.44 0.50 -12.09
N LEU A 441 -25.89 0.45 -13.34
CA LEU A 441 -25.26 1.18 -14.45
C LEU A 441 -25.29 2.69 -14.24
N GLN A 442 -26.43 3.26 -13.81
CA GLN A 442 -26.54 4.69 -13.50
C GLN A 442 -25.60 5.11 -12.36
N ARG A 443 -25.45 4.31 -11.30
CA ARG A 443 -24.46 4.57 -10.24
C ARG A 443 -23.04 4.56 -10.80
N SER A 444 -22.69 3.54 -11.57
CA SER A 444 -21.36 3.45 -12.20
C SER A 444 -21.07 4.62 -13.15
N PHE A 445 -22.10 5.11 -13.87
CA PHE A 445 -22.01 6.27 -14.75
C PHE A 445 -21.73 7.55 -13.97
N VAL A 446 -22.46 7.77 -12.87
CA VAL A 446 -22.25 8.91 -11.98
C VAL A 446 -20.84 8.88 -11.40
N GLU A 447 -20.37 7.73 -10.90
CA GLU A 447 -19.01 7.58 -10.36
C GLU A 447 -17.92 7.89 -11.40
N THR A 448 -18.07 7.42 -12.65
CA THR A 448 -17.11 7.72 -13.73
C THR A 448 -17.16 9.20 -14.12
N SER A 449 -18.34 9.81 -14.13
CA SER A 449 -18.53 11.23 -14.42
C SER A 449 -17.95 12.12 -13.32
N GLU A 450 -18.15 11.74 -12.06
CA GLU A 450 -17.56 12.41 -10.89
C GLU A 450 -16.03 12.35 -10.93
N LYS A 451 -15.43 11.17 -11.17
CA LYS A 451 -13.96 11.04 -11.33
C LYS A 451 -13.41 11.95 -12.42
N MET A 452 -14.09 12.02 -13.56
CA MET A 452 -13.69 12.91 -14.67
C MET A 452 -13.82 14.39 -14.28
N ASN A 453 -14.88 14.77 -13.56
CA ASN A 453 -15.07 16.14 -13.08
C ASN A 453 -14.09 16.52 -11.97
N GLU A 454 -13.79 15.62 -11.03
CA GLU A 454 -12.79 15.83 -10.00
C GLU A 454 -11.40 16.03 -10.61
N ASP A 455 -11.01 15.22 -11.59
CA ASP A 455 -9.75 15.40 -12.32
C ASP A 455 -9.72 16.75 -13.05
N LYS A 456 -10.85 17.18 -13.63
CA LYS A 456 -10.98 18.50 -14.25
C LYS A 456 -10.86 19.63 -13.23
N GLN A 457 -11.49 19.52 -12.06
CA GLN A 457 -11.39 20.51 -10.99
C GLN A 457 -9.98 20.58 -10.41
N ARG A 458 -9.32 19.44 -10.21
CA ARG A 458 -7.91 19.38 -9.79
C ARG A 458 -7.02 20.10 -10.80
N ARG A 459 -7.24 19.92 -12.11
CA ARG A 459 -6.52 20.66 -13.16
C ARG A 459 -6.73 22.16 -13.05
N GLU A 460 -7.98 22.59 -12.93
CA GLU A 460 -8.29 24.01 -12.81
C GLU A 460 -7.63 24.61 -11.56
N ALA A 461 -7.60 23.88 -10.45
CA ALA A 461 -6.92 24.27 -9.22
C ALA A 461 -5.38 24.28 -9.37
N GLU A 462 -4.77 23.27 -9.99
CA GLU A 462 -3.32 23.23 -10.29
C GLU A 462 -2.90 24.39 -11.18
N MET A 463 -3.67 24.66 -12.25
CA MET A 463 -3.44 25.79 -13.16
C MET A 463 -3.58 27.13 -12.43
N GLN A 464 -4.58 27.28 -11.57
CA GLN A 464 -4.74 28.46 -10.73
C GLN A 464 -3.59 28.61 -9.72
N GLN A 465 -3.11 27.51 -9.11
CA GLN A 465 -1.96 27.55 -8.20
C GLN A 465 -0.68 27.94 -8.95
N GLN A 466 -0.45 27.42 -10.16
CA GLN A 466 0.67 27.79 -11.00
C GLN A 466 0.61 29.26 -11.45
N GLN A 467 -0.58 29.79 -11.75
CA GLN A 467 -0.78 31.22 -12.04
C GLN A 467 -0.66 32.11 -10.78
N ASN A 468 -1.06 31.61 -9.61
CA ASN A 468 -1.04 32.35 -8.34
C ASN A 468 0.28 32.23 -7.56
N VAL A 469 1.29 31.48 -8.05
CA VAL A 469 2.66 31.58 -7.51
C VAL A 469 3.10 33.03 -7.70
N PRO A 470 3.26 33.83 -6.64
CA PRO A 470 3.58 35.24 -6.81
C PRO A 470 4.94 35.32 -7.47
N GLN A 471 5.04 35.98 -8.63
CA GLN A 471 6.34 36.45 -9.15
C GLN A 471 7.14 37.24 -8.09
N SER A 472 6.46 37.74 -7.05
CA SER A 472 7.04 38.34 -5.84
C SER A 472 7.96 37.37 -5.06
N GLY A 473 7.62 36.08 -4.94
CA GLY A 473 8.42 35.11 -4.17
C GLY A 473 9.76 34.76 -4.82
N ARG A 474 9.77 34.57 -6.15
CA ARG A 474 11.03 34.36 -6.90
C ARG A 474 11.90 35.61 -6.91
N ARG A 475 11.33 36.81 -7.04
CA ARG A 475 12.08 38.07 -6.96
C ARG A 475 12.65 38.34 -5.57
N LEU A 476 11.92 37.99 -4.51
CA LEU A 476 12.41 38.12 -3.13
C LEU A 476 13.55 37.13 -2.85
N GLN A 477 13.44 35.89 -3.33
CA GLN A 477 14.50 34.88 -3.21
C GLN A 477 15.76 35.29 -4.00
N GLU A 478 15.63 35.76 -5.25
CA GLU A 478 16.77 36.29 -6.02
C GLU A 478 17.42 37.50 -5.33
N VAL A 479 16.64 38.40 -4.72
CA VAL A 479 17.16 39.56 -3.97
C VAL A 479 17.85 39.14 -2.67
N GLU A 480 17.35 38.13 -1.97
CA GLU A 480 17.98 37.58 -0.77
C GLU A 480 19.27 36.83 -1.09
N GLU A 481 19.29 36.03 -2.17
CA GLU A 481 20.49 35.34 -2.66
C GLU A 481 21.57 36.33 -3.11
N LEU A 482 21.18 37.41 -3.81
CA LEU A 482 22.09 38.50 -4.18
C LEU A 482 22.62 39.25 -2.95
N ARG A 483 21.80 39.44 -1.91
CA ARG A 483 22.25 40.05 -0.64
C ARG A 483 23.21 39.14 0.11
N HIS A 484 22.94 37.84 0.16
CA HIS A 484 23.83 36.87 0.79
C HIS A 484 25.16 36.76 0.05
N SER A 485 25.15 36.69 -1.28
CA SER A 485 26.38 36.66 -2.08
C SER A 485 27.23 37.92 -1.90
N ARG A 486 26.61 39.11 -1.84
CA ARG A 486 27.34 40.36 -1.56
C ARG A 486 27.92 40.40 -0.15
N ALA A 487 27.17 39.94 0.85
CA ALA A 487 27.66 39.87 2.22
C ALA A 487 28.83 38.89 2.39
N GLU A 488 28.83 37.78 1.64
CA GLU A 488 29.97 36.85 1.61
C GLU A 488 31.20 37.44 0.91
N GLU A 489 31.02 38.18 -0.19
CA GLU A 489 32.11 38.89 -0.84
C GLU A 489 32.71 39.99 0.07
N GLU A 490 31.86 40.74 0.78
CA GLU A 490 32.32 41.74 1.75
C GLU A 490 33.09 41.11 2.91
N ARG A 491 32.65 39.96 3.43
CA ARG A 491 33.41 39.20 4.45
C ARG A 491 34.76 38.75 3.93
N ARG A 492 34.82 38.23 2.70
CA ARG A 492 36.10 37.83 2.08
C ARG A 492 37.04 39.03 1.90
N LEU A 493 36.51 40.19 1.53
CA LEU A 493 37.29 41.42 1.42
C LEU A 493 37.78 41.93 2.79
N GLU A 494 36.95 41.82 3.83
CA GLU A 494 37.35 42.17 5.21
C GLU A 494 38.39 41.23 5.77
N ASP A 495 38.26 39.93 5.56
CA ASP A 495 39.24 38.94 5.98
C ASP A 495 40.57 39.14 5.25
N HIS A 496 40.53 39.46 3.94
CA HIS A 496 41.75 39.80 3.20
C HIS A 496 42.40 41.11 3.71
N ARG A 497 41.61 42.12 4.09
CA ARG A 497 42.12 43.35 4.73
C ARG A 497 42.74 43.09 6.09
N ARG A 498 42.13 42.22 6.91
CA ARG A 498 42.70 41.77 8.20
C ARG A 498 44.02 41.05 8.00
N GLU A 499 44.12 40.18 7.01
CA GLU A 499 45.35 39.48 6.65
C GLU A 499 46.47 40.44 6.24
N ILE A 500 46.16 41.43 5.39
CA ILE A 500 47.11 42.48 5.01
C ILE A 500 47.55 43.27 6.23
N SER A 501 46.62 43.62 7.11
CA SER A 501 46.91 44.43 8.32
C SER A 501 47.79 43.64 9.30
N HIS A 502 47.54 42.34 9.44
CA HIS A 502 48.35 41.44 10.26
C HIS A 502 49.77 41.29 9.69
N LEU A 503 49.91 41.14 8.38
CA LEU A 503 51.21 41.12 7.69
C LEU A 503 51.97 42.44 7.86
N GLU A 504 51.28 43.59 7.82
CA GLU A 504 51.89 44.90 8.08
C GLU A 504 52.37 45.06 9.52
N GLU A 505 51.65 44.53 10.50
CA GLU A 505 52.06 44.50 11.91
C GLU A 505 53.26 43.59 12.15
N GLU A 506 53.28 42.41 11.54
CA GLU A 506 54.44 41.50 11.60
C GLU A 506 55.68 42.12 10.93
N MET A 507 55.51 42.79 9.78
CA MET A 507 56.61 43.50 9.11
C MET A 507 57.14 44.68 9.94
N LYS A 508 56.27 45.44 10.62
CA LYS A 508 56.68 46.48 11.58
C LYS A 508 57.46 45.91 12.77
N ARG A 509 57.09 44.71 13.25
CA ARG A 509 57.76 44.03 14.36
C ARG A 509 59.16 43.52 13.98
N LEU A 510 59.34 43.08 12.74
CA LEU A 510 60.61 42.55 12.21
C LEU A 510 61.59 43.65 11.75
N TRP A 511 61.11 44.80 11.27
CA TRP A 511 61.96 45.85 10.64
C TRP A 511 62.11 47.15 11.47
N GLY A 512 61.49 47.24 12.65
CA GLY A 512 61.68 48.35 13.59
C GLY A 512 61.27 49.74 13.04
N PRO A 513 61.67 50.86 13.68
CA PRO A 513 61.21 52.22 13.35
C PRO A 513 61.57 52.75 11.95
N GLN A 514 62.30 51.96 11.15
CA GLN A 514 62.80 52.32 9.82
C GLN A 514 61.89 51.79 8.69
N TYR A 515 60.83 51.04 9.01
CA TYR A 515 59.86 50.53 8.04
C TYR A 515 58.86 51.61 7.62
N ARG A 516 58.90 52.02 6.34
CA ARG A 516 57.83 52.79 5.68
C ARG A 516 57.06 51.87 4.72
N PRO A 517 55.75 51.67 4.92
CA PRO A 517 54.93 50.88 3.99
C PRO A 517 55.01 51.46 2.56
N PRO A 518 55.17 50.63 1.52
CA PRO A 518 55.12 51.10 0.15
C PRO A 518 53.70 51.59 -0.19
N HIS A 519 53.56 52.87 -0.51
CA HIS A 519 52.27 53.48 -0.85
C HIS A 519 51.88 53.10 -2.29
N TYR A 520 51.13 52.02 -2.47
CA TYR A 520 50.58 51.64 -3.78
C TYR A 520 49.33 52.46 -4.12
N GLY A 521 49.50 53.77 -4.27
CA GLY A 521 48.47 54.66 -4.83
C GLY A 521 48.70 54.86 -6.31
N ARG A 522 47.74 54.48 -7.16
CA ARG A 522 47.68 54.95 -8.56
C ARG A 522 47.57 56.47 -8.52
N LYS A 523 48.51 57.21 -9.14
CA LYS A 523 48.37 58.68 -9.29
C LYS A 523 47.00 58.96 -9.92
N ARG A 524 46.14 59.70 -9.21
CA ARG A 524 44.90 60.24 -9.78
C ARG A 524 45.30 61.16 -10.92
N VAL A 525 45.15 60.69 -12.15
CA VAL A 525 45.08 61.58 -13.31
C VAL A 525 43.70 62.22 -13.21
N ALA A 526 43.67 63.53 -12.97
CA ALA A 526 42.46 64.32 -13.10
C ALA A 526 42.04 64.28 -14.57
N TRP A 527 40.81 63.85 -14.82
CA TRP A 527 40.11 64.13 -16.06
C TRP A 527 39.33 65.42 -15.88
#